data_AF-A0A1X4GLC4-F1
#
_entry.id   AF-A0A1X4GLC4-F1
#
_cell.length_a   1.000
_cell.length_b   1.000
_cell.length_c   1.000
_cell.angle_alpha   90.00
_cell.angle_beta   90.00
_cell.angle_gamma   90.00
#
_symmetry.space_group_name_H-M   'P 1'
#
loop_
_entity.id
_entity.type
_entity.pdbx_description
1 polymer ?
#
loop_
_entity_poly.entity_id
_entity_poly.type
_entity_poly.pdbx_seq_one_letter_code
_entity_poly.pdbx_strand_id
1 'polypeptide(L)'
;MTGLVAAERGIGEFAVVDALPEAVVVVFAAVTHLADPWLLFAMLAVGYWFASEGVAGSPRRAGATAIAAVTCAYAATALGKAWFAAPR
;
A
#
# COMPACT_ATOMS: atom_id res chain seq x y z
N MET A 1 -22.75 29.64 -12.83
CA MET A 1 -22.25 28.27 -12.62
C MET A 1 -21.08 28.04 -13.56
N THR A 2 -19.89 28.50 -13.19
CA THR A 2 -18.64 28.15 -13.87
C THR A 2 -18.20 26.81 -13.32
N GLY A 3 -18.56 25.73 -14.01
CA GLY A 3 -18.00 24.42 -13.72
C GLY A 3 -16.49 24.50 -13.89
N LEU A 4 -15.75 24.30 -12.81
CA LEU A 4 -14.34 23.96 -12.89
C LEU A 4 -14.28 22.66 -13.68
N VAL A 5 -13.92 22.75 -14.97
CA VAL A 5 -13.51 21.59 -15.73
C VAL A 5 -12.39 20.96 -14.91
N ALA A 6 -12.61 19.77 -14.39
CA ALA A 6 -11.54 18.98 -13.80
C ALA A 6 -10.51 18.86 -14.92
N ALA A 7 -9.36 19.52 -14.77
CA ALA A 7 -8.27 19.34 -15.69
C ALA A 7 -7.96 17.84 -15.67
N GLU A 8 -8.29 17.13 -16.75
CA GLU A 8 -7.78 15.77 -16.94
C GLU A 8 -6.26 15.91 -16.99
N ARG A 9 -5.61 15.58 -15.87
CA ARG A 9 -4.16 15.68 -15.67
C ARG A 9 -3.41 14.51 -16.29
N GLY A 10 -4.10 13.64 -17.02
CA GLY A 10 -3.49 12.55 -17.77
C GLY A 10 -2.88 13.09 -19.06
N ILE A 11 -1.58 12.84 -19.27
CA ILE A 11 -0.89 13.17 -20.53
C ILE A 11 -1.06 12.08 -21.60
N GLY A 12 -2.20 11.38 -21.61
CA GLY A 12 -2.49 10.28 -22.54
C GLY A 12 -2.01 8.89 -22.08
N GLU A 13 -1.59 8.77 -20.83
CA GLU A 13 -1.09 7.52 -20.21
C GLU A 13 -2.11 6.38 -20.21
N PHE A 14 -3.41 6.68 -20.13
CA PHE A 14 -4.47 5.67 -20.23
C PHE A 14 -4.51 4.96 -21.59
N ALA A 15 -4.15 5.64 -22.69
CA ALA A 15 -4.09 5.01 -24.01
C ALA A 15 -2.96 3.96 -24.11
N VAL A 16 -1.88 4.15 -23.34
CA VAL A 16 -0.79 3.16 -23.24
C VAL A 16 -1.23 1.98 -22.39
N VAL A 17 -1.90 2.24 -21.25
CA VAL A 17 -2.44 1.20 -20.36
C VAL A 17 -3.49 0.35 -21.09
N ASP A 18 -4.36 0.96 -21.88
CA ASP A 18 -5.38 0.24 -22.67
C ASP A 18 -4.77 -0.65 -23.76
N ALA A 19 -3.55 -0.33 -24.21
CA ALA A 19 -2.81 -1.13 -25.17
C ALA A 19 -1.97 -2.26 -24.53
N LEU A 20 -1.89 -2.33 -23.19
CA LEU A 20 -1.12 -3.37 -22.51
C LEU A 20 -1.82 -4.74 -22.61
N PRO A 21 -1.05 -5.85 -22.73
CA PRO A 21 -1.60 -7.18 -22.58
C PRO A 21 -2.21 -7.37 -21.18
N GLU A 22 -3.33 -8.08 -21.10
CA GLU A 22 -4.03 -8.37 -19.83
C GLU A 22 -3.11 -8.98 -18.77
N ALA A 23 -2.19 -9.87 -19.19
CA ALA A 23 -1.21 -10.48 -18.30
C ALA A 23 -0.37 -9.43 -17.54
N VAL A 24 -0.01 -8.31 -18.18
CA VAL A 24 0.76 -7.24 -17.54
C VAL A 24 -0.09 -6.55 -16.49
N VAL A 25 -1.35 -6.23 -16.80
CA VAL A 25 -2.30 -5.62 -15.86
C VAL A 25 -2.49 -6.52 -14.62
N VAL A 26 -2.65 -7.83 -14.82
CA VAL A 26 -2.81 -8.80 -13.73
C VAL A 26 -1.55 -8.87 -12.85
N VAL A 27 -0.36 -8.88 -13.44
CA VAL A 27 0.90 -8.89 -12.68
C VAL A 27 1.03 -7.62 -11.84
N PHE A 28 0.76 -6.45 -12.42
CA PHE A 28 0.81 -5.20 -11.67
C PHE A 28 -0.25 -5.13 -10.57
N ALA A 29 -1.46 -5.63 -10.83
CA ALA A 29 -2.51 -5.75 -9.82
C ALA A 29 -2.04 -6.63 -8.64
N ALA A 30 -1.44 -7.79 -8.93
CA ALA A 30 -0.89 -8.67 -7.90
C ALA A 30 0.25 -8.00 -7.09
N VAL A 31 1.15 -7.28 -7.76
CA VAL A 31 2.23 -6.53 -7.11
C VAL A 31 1.67 -5.42 -6.22
N THR A 32 0.65 -4.69 -6.67
CA THR A 32 0.00 -3.65 -5.86
C THR A 32 -0.69 -4.26 -4.63
N HIS A 33 -1.32 -5.42 -4.77
CA HIS A 33 -1.93 -6.13 -3.64
C HIS A 33 -0.90 -6.56 -2.58
N LEU A 34 0.38 -6.71 -2.92
CA LEU A 34 1.42 -6.99 -1.92
C LEU A 34 1.55 -5.85 -0.89
N ALA A 35 1.22 -4.62 -1.27
CA ALA A 35 1.21 -3.45 -0.41
C ALA A 35 -0.15 -3.19 0.25
N ASP A 36 -1.12 -4.10 0.10
CA ASP A 36 -2.42 -3.98 0.76
C ASP A 36 -2.25 -3.95 2.30
N PRO A 37 -2.80 -2.96 3.01
CA PRO A 37 -2.63 -2.84 4.45
C PRO A 37 -3.10 -4.07 5.22
N TRP A 38 -4.20 -4.70 4.79
CA TRP A 38 -4.74 -5.89 5.47
C TRP A 38 -3.84 -7.09 5.27
N LEU A 39 -3.31 -7.29 4.06
CA LEU A 39 -2.30 -8.32 3.81
C LEU A 39 -1.07 -8.12 4.69
N LEU A 40 -0.52 -6.91 4.74
CA LEU A 40 0.66 -6.60 5.55
C LEU A 40 0.41 -6.86 7.03
N PHE A 41 -0.71 -6.39 7.58
CA PHE A 41 -1.06 -6.64 8.99
C PHE A 41 -1.34 -8.11 9.27
N ALA A 42 -1.95 -8.85 8.35
CA ALA A 42 -2.18 -10.29 8.49
C ALA A 42 -0.84 -11.05 8.53
N MET A 43 0.09 -10.75 7.62
CA MET A 43 1.42 -11.35 7.62
C MET A 43 2.19 -11.02 8.90
N LEU A 44 2.12 -9.77 9.37
CA LEU A 44 2.74 -9.37 10.64
C LEU A 44 2.11 -10.06 11.84
N ALA A 45 0.78 -10.25 11.85
CA ALA A 45 0.10 -10.98 12.90
C ALA A 45 0.54 -12.45 12.93
N VAL A 46 0.64 -13.10 11.76
CA VAL A 46 1.17 -14.47 11.62
C VAL A 46 2.62 -14.53 12.11
N GLY A 47 3.48 -13.61 11.67
CA GLY A 47 4.86 -13.53 12.11
C GLY A 47 4.95 -13.31 13.63
N TYR A 48 4.17 -12.38 14.18
CA TYR A 48 4.13 -12.14 15.61
C TYR A 48 3.69 -13.38 16.38
N TRP A 49 2.70 -14.15 15.90
CA TRP A 49 2.15 -15.30 16.61
C TRP A 49 3.03 -16.55 16.50
N PHE A 50 3.66 -16.78 15.35
CA PHE A 50 4.33 -18.05 15.03
C PHE A 50 5.86 -17.94 14.94
N ALA A 51 6.45 -16.74 14.91
CA ALA A 51 7.91 -16.62 14.89
C ALA A 51 8.55 -17.20 16.17
N SER A 52 9.66 -17.90 15.96
CA SER A 52 10.50 -18.50 16.99
C SER A 52 11.85 -17.79 17.07
N GLU A 53 12.66 -18.16 18.06
CA GLU A 53 13.98 -17.56 18.30
C GLU A 53 14.95 -17.72 17.11
N GLY A 54 14.74 -18.72 16.25
CA GLY A 54 15.50 -18.91 15.01
C GLY A 54 15.23 -17.84 13.94
N VAL A 55 14.11 -17.11 14.06
CA VAL A 55 13.75 -15.99 13.17
C VAL A 55 14.29 -14.66 13.71
N ALA A 56 14.23 -14.46 15.03
CA ALA A 56 14.74 -13.26 15.70
C ALA A 56 15.07 -13.57 17.16
N GLY A 57 16.14 -12.96 17.71
CA GLY A 57 16.52 -13.17 19.11
C GLY A 57 15.48 -12.74 20.16
N SER A 58 14.47 -11.94 19.78
CA SER A 58 13.29 -11.66 20.62
C SER A 58 12.02 -11.52 19.75
N PRO A 59 11.41 -12.63 19.31
CA PRO A 59 10.40 -12.64 18.24
C PRO A 59 9.18 -11.76 18.55
N ARG A 60 8.69 -11.79 19.79
CA ARG A 60 7.52 -10.99 20.20
C ARG A 60 7.82 -9.51 20.23
N ARG A 61 8.99 -9.11 20.73
CA ARG A 61 9.42 -7.72 20.73
C ARG A 61 9.60 -7.21 19.30
N ALA A 62 10.31 -7.97 18.46
CA ALA A 62 10.52 -7.64 17.06
C ALA A 62 9.19 -7.52 16.29
N GLY A 63 8.28 -8.48 16.47
CA GLY A 63 6.95 -8.46 15.86
C GLY A 63 6.11 -7.27 16.33
N ALA A 64 6.09 -6.97 17.64
CA ALA A 64 5.38 -5.81 18.17
C ALA A 64 5.96 -4.49 17.62
N THR A 65 7.28 -4.38 17.51
CA THR A 65 7.93 -3.21 16.90
C THR A 65 7.59 -3.07 15.42
N ALA A 66 7.56 -4.17 14.67
CA ALA A 66 7.18 -4.15 13.26
C ALA A 66 5.72 -3.72 13.06
N ILE A 67 4.79 -4.25 13.87
CA ILE A 67 3.38 -3.85 13.85
C ILE A 67 3.24 -2.35 14.17
N ALA A 68 3.95 -1.86 15.18
CA ALA A 68 3.93 -0.44 15.54
C ALA A 68 4.46 0.44 14.39
N ALA A 69 5.57 0.06 13.77
CA ALA A 69 6.16 0.80 12.66
C ALA A 69 5.22 0.90 11.45
N VAL A 70 4.59 -0.22 11.05
CA VAL A 70 3.64 -0.24 9.93
C VAL A 70 2.37 0.56 10.26
N THR A 71 1.88 0.49 11.50
CA THR A 71 0.77 1.34 11.97
C THR A 71 1.10 2.82 11.85
N CYS A 72 2.29 3.23 12.31
CA CYS A 72 2.75 4.61 12.21
C CYS A 72 2.86 5.07 10.74
N ALA A 73 3.41 4.23 9.86
CA ALA A 73 3.52 4.54 8.43
C ALA A 73 2.13 4.69 7.76
N TYR A 74 1.20 3.80 8.09
CA TYR A 74 -0.18 3.88 7.61
C TYR A 74 -0.87 5.16 8.08
N ALA A 75 -0.74 5.51 9.36
CA ALA A 75 -1.29 6.74 9.92
C ALA A 75 -0.69 7.99 9.26
N ALA A 76 0.64 8.04 9.09
CA ALA A 76 1.32 9.14 8.40
C ALA A 76 0.83 9.30 6.95
N THR A 77 0.63 8.19 6.25
CA THR A 77 0.10 8.20 4.87
C THR A 77 -1.34 8.70 4.82
N ALA A 78 -2.20 8.25 5.74
CA ALA A 78 -3.58 8.69 5.83
C ALA A 78 -3.68 10.20 6.14
N LEU A 79 -2.89 10.67 7.10
CA LEU A 79 -2.79 12.09 7.44
C LEU A 79 -2.25 12.91 6.26
N GLY A 80 -1.20 12.43 5.59
CA GLY A 80 -0.66 13.08 4.41
C GLY A 80 -1.70 13.21 3.29
N LYS A 81 -2.46 12.14 3.01
CA LYS A 81 -3.55 12.17 2.03
C LYS A 81 -4.61 13.22 2.39
N ALA A 82 -5.04 13.26 3.65
CA ALA A 82 -6.02 14.23 4.12
C ALA A 82 -5.49 15.68 4.08
N TRP A 83 -4.22 15.87 4.44
CA TRP A 83 -3.58 17.18 4.50
C TRP A 83 -3.33 17.78 3.13
N PHE A 84 -2.72 16.99 2.22
CA PHE A 84 -2.38 17.48 0.89
C PHE A 84 -3.58 17.50 -0.06
N ALA A 85 -4.58 16.62 0.17
CA ALA A 85 -5.78 16.50 -0.65
C ALA A 85 -5.49 16.52 -2.18
N ALA A 86 -4.35 15.92 -2.57
CA ALA A 86 -3.90 15.93 -3.94
C ALA A 86 -4.92 15.18 -4.81
N PRO A 87 -5.31 15.75 -5.97
CA PRO A 87 -6.20 15.05 -6.89
C PRO A 87 -5.50 13.78 -7.38
N ARG A 88 -6.30 12.71 -7.47
CA ARG A 88 -5.92 11.39 -7.97
C ARG A 88 -5.77 11.38 -9.49
#